data_AF-A0A2S7T4E6-F1
#
_entry.id   AF-A0A2S7T4E6-F1
#
_cell.length_a   1.000
_cell.length_b   1.000
_cell.length_c   1.000
_cell.angle_alpha   90.00
_cell.angle_beta   90.00
_cell.angle_gamma   90.00
#
_symmetry.space_group_name_H-M   'P 1'
#
loop_
_entity.id
_entity.type
_entity.pdbx_description
1 polymer ?
#
loop_
_entity_poly.entity_id
_entity_poly.type
_entity_poly.pdbx_seq_one_letter_code
_entity_poly.pdbx_strand_id
1 'polypeptide(L)'
;MTKSEWKSFFDRDFLKNTLAALGGALSALLIYYLLTRLDKQKVSRLASEKDGRRMRYLGGLVRASQSQSQLFLENLNRLIGEMKTGPLYFPSLAPNSQQHLERLSNLLNNEDYFEAYIDQFGQENMGAYHEMTSSVDFFIAQDKDLRQLLAAAQDEDLKRKSVYLSMVYDLLKRGSEVLQLVSITGTEGHQEIKSIYDAYHSQFASYEDLAYHQNFFIKPMLEKVFVHVGKEDPVVLELSTAFKSAHNLYREIEQQQIEMQTRLTELLDVYKNRAQLFHQQALPITETLSSSDEEGGKKRKRKPKPPFPSFLLVF
;
A
#
# COMPACT_ATOMS: atom_id res chain seq x y z
N MET A 1 70.14 -2.58 -56.06
CA MET A 1 70.44 -1.37 -55.28
C MET A 1 71.83 -0.87 -55.65
N THR A 2 71.94 0.26 -56.34
CA THR A 2 73.25 0.84 -56.73
C THR A 2 73.85 1.66 -55.59
N LYS A 3 75.19 1.84 -55.55
CA LYS A 3 75.89 2.67 -54.54
C LYS A 3 75.34 4.11 -54.45
N SER A 4 74.66 4.61 -55.49
CA SER A 4 74.04 5.93 -55.51
C SER A 4 72.73 6.00 -54.68
N GLU A 5 71.97 4.90 -54.62
CA GLU A 5 70.72 4.80 -53.86
C GLU A 5 71.00 4.72 -52.35
N TRP A 6 72.11 4.09 -51.95
CA TRP A 6 72.58 4.08 -50.55
C TRP A 6 73.00 5.46 -50.04
N LYS A 7 73.58 6.30 -50.91
CA LYS A 7 74.00 7.66 -50.54
C LYS A 7 72.82 8.61 -50.36
N SER A 8 71.75 8.41 -51.14
CA SER A 8 70.47 9.13 -51.00
C SER A 8 69.70 8.74 -49.74
N PHE A 9 69.76 7.47 -49.32
CA PHE A 9 69.10 6.99 -48.09
C PHE A 9 69.76 7.49 -46.80
N PHE A 10 71.08 7.76 -46.83
CA PHE A 10 71.84 8.37 -45.74
C PHE A 10 72.12 9.86 -45.95
N ASP A 11 71.34 10.51 -46.82
CA ASP A 11 71.41 11.96 -46.96
C ASP A 11 70.95 12.61 -45.64
N ARG A 12 71.71 13.60 -45.18
CA ARG A 12 71.55 14.20 -43.85
C ARG A 12 70.17 14.86 -43.72
N ASP A 13 69.65 15.39 -44.83
CA ASP A 13 68.33 16.00 -44.91
C ASP A 13 67.21 14.95 -44.97
N PHE A 14 67.43 13.81 -45.64
CA PHE A 14 66.47 12.69 -45.65
C PHE A 14 66.34 12.04 -44.25
N LEU A 15 67.46 11.80 -43.57
CA LEU A 15 67.48 11.27 -42.20
C LEU A 15 66.86 12.25 -41.21
N LYS A 16 67.16 13.55 -41.32
CA LYS A 16 66.58 14.59 -40.47
C LYS A 16 65.07 14.72 -40.67
N ASN A 17 64.59 14.68 -41.92
CA ASN A 17 63.16 14.74 -42.23
C ASN A 17 62.42 13.47 -41.79
N THR A 18 63.03 12.29 -41.95
CA THR A 18 62.45 11.01 -41.52
C THR A 18 62.40 10.90 -39.99
N LEU A 19 63.46 11.33 -39.28
CA LEU A 19 63.47 11.38 -37.81
C LEU A 19 62.52 12.44 -37.24
N ALA A 20 62.40 13.60 -37.90
CA ALA A 20 61.42 14.62 -37.53
C ALA A 20 59.98 14.14 -37.76
N ALA A 21 59.71 13.44 -38.87
CA ALA A 21 58.42 12.83 -39.14
C ALA A 21 58.09 11.70 -38.15
N LEU A 22 59.07 10.85 -37.79
CA LEU A 22 58.92 9.83 -36.74
C LEU A 22 58.68 10.46 -35.37
N GLY A 23 59.39 11.54 -35.02
CA GLY A 23 59.15 12.30 -33.79
C GLY A 23 57.77 12.95 -33.77
N GLY A 24 57.32 13.49 -34.91
CA GLY A 24 55.95 14.01 -35.10
C GLY A 24 54.88 12.92 -34.95
N ALA A 25 55.11 11.73 -35.53
CA ALA A 25 54.20 10.60 -35.42
C ALA A 25 54.14 10.03 -33.98
N LEU A 26 55.28 9.88 -33.31
CA LEU A 26 55.36 9.42 -31.92
C LEU A 26 54.70 10.40 -30.96
N SER A 27 54.92 11.71 -31.14
CA SER A 27 54.26 12.74 -30.32
C SER A 27 52.76 12.77 -30.57
N ALA A 28 52.30 12.64 -31.81
CA ALA A 28 50.88 12.53 -32.13
C ALA A 28 50.23 11.27 -31.51
N LEU A 29 50.89 10.11 -31.58
CA LEU A 29 50.43 8.88 -30.92
C LEU A 29 50.37 9.01 -29.39
N LEU A 30 51.37 9.66 -28.78
CA LEU A 30 51.41 9.88 -27.35
C LEU A 30 50.31 10.86 -26.90
N ILE A 31 50.09 11.93 -27.65
CA ILE A 31 48.99 12.88 -27.43
C ILE A 31 47.64 12.17 -27.57
N TYR A 32 47.45 11.37 -28.63
CA TYR A 32 46.22 10.59 -28.85
C TYR A 32 45.95 9.60 -27.71
N TYR A 33 46.98 8.88 -27.24
CA TYR A 33 46.85 7.96 -26.11
C TYR A 33 46.47 8.69 -24.81
N LEU A 34 47.10 9.83 -24.51
CA LEU A 34 46.80 10.63 -23.32
C LEU A 34 45.37 11.21 -23.38
N LEU A 35 44.95 11.76 -24.53
CA LEU A 35 43.59 12.25 -24.74
C LEU A 35 42.57 11.13 -24.55
N THR A 36 42.80 9.97 -25.18
CA THR A 36 41.90 8.80 -25.04
C THR A 36 41.78 8.34 -23.59
N ARG A 37 42.87 8.37 -22.83
CA ARG A 37 42.86 8.02 -21.40
C ARG A 37 42.09 9.04 -20.57
N LEU A 38 42.28 10.33 -20.82
CA LEU A 38 41.56 11.41 -20.14
C LEU A 38 40.06 11.37 -20.45
N ASP A 39 39.69 11.14 -21.71
CA ASP A 39 38.28 11.00 -22.12
C ASP A 39 37.63 9.79 -21.46
N LYS A 40 38.31 8.64 -21.43
CA LYS A 40 37.83 7.45 -20.69
C LYS A 40 37.63 7.74 -19.19
N GLN A 41 38.56 8.45 -18.56
CA GLN A 41 38.41 8.85 -17.15
C GLN A 41 37.24 9.81 -16.94
N LYS A 42 37.03 10.77 -17.84
CA LYS A 42 35.92 11.73 -17.76
C LYS A 42 34.57 11.02 -17.94
N VAL A 43 34.46 10.12 -18.91
CA VAL A 43 33.26 9.31 -19.14
C VAL A 43 32.96 8.44 -17.92
N SER A 44 33.96 7.75 -17.37
CA SER A 44 33.81 6.93 -16.16
C SER A 44 33.36 7.75 -14.94
N ARG A 45 33.91 8.95 -14.74
CA ARG A 45 33.47 9.85 -13.66
C ARG A 45 32.03 10.30 -13.83
N LEU A 46 31.64 10.69 -15.04
CA LEU A 46 30.26 11.12 -15.33
C LEU A 46 29.25 9.97 -15.15
N ALA A 47 29.62 8.75 -15.54
CA ALA A 47 28.82 7.55 -15.30
C ALA A 47 28.63 7.32 -13.80
N SER A 48 29.73 7.25 -13.03
CA SER A 48 29.67 7.08 -11.57
C SER A 48 28.85 8.18 -10.86
N GLU A 49 28.94 9.44 -11.30
CA GLU A 49 28.10 10.51 -10.77
C GLU A 49 26.61 10.32 -11.11
N LYS A 50 26.31 9.79 -12.30
CA LYS A 50 24.93 9.47 -12.72
C LYS A 50 24.37 8.34 -11.88
N ASP A 51 25.14 7.29 -11.65
CA ASP A 51 24.73 6.13 -10.86
C ASP A 51 24.55 6.51 -9.38
N GLY A 52 25.47 7.30 -8.83
CA GLY A 52 25.30 7.86 -7.49
C GLY A 52 24.09 8.80 -7.34
N ARG A 53 23.62 9.45 -8.40
CA ARG A 53 22.33 10.18 -8.39
C ARG A 53 21.14 9.23 -8.44
N ARG A 54 21.20 8.20 -9.29
CA ARG A 54 20.16 7.16 -9.39
C ARG A 54 19.97 6.46 -8.05
N MET A 55 21.05 6.02 -7.41
CA MET A 55 21.01 5.31 -6.13
C MET A 55 20.49 6.18 -4.98
N ARG A 56 20.86 7.47 -4.94
CA ARG A 56 20.26 8.43 -3.99
C ARG A 56 18.75 8.57 -4.18
N TYR A 57 18.30 8.72 -5.43
CA TYR A 57 16.88 8.85 -5.72
C TYR A 57 16.11 7.56 -5.40
N LEU A 58 16.66 6.41 -5.79
CA LEU A 58 16.12 5.09 -5.46
C LEU A 58 15.97 4.92 -3.96
N GLY A 59 17.01 5.20 -3.18
CA GLY A 59 16.94 5.06 -1.72
C GLY A 59 15.99 6.04 -1.04
N GLY A 60 15.87 7.27 -1.54
CA GLY A 60 14.84 8.20 -1.09
C GLY A 60 13.43 7.64 -1.30
N LEU A 61 13.20 7.03 -2.46
CA LEU A 61 11.90 6.44 -2.80
C LEU A 61 11.63 5.14 -2.04
N VAL A 62 12.64 4.30 -1.82
CA VAL A 62 12.56 3.10 -0.97
C VAL A 62 12.12 3.48 0.44
N ARG A 63 12.75 4.49 1.07
CA ARG A 63 12.36 4.97 2.41
C ARG A 63 10.93 5.50 2.44
N ALA A 64 10.54 6.28 1.42
CA ALA A 64 9.17 6.78 1.31
C ALA A 64 8.15 5.65 1.19
N SER A 65 8.44 4.64 0.36
CA SER A 65 7.60 3.45 0.19
C SER A 65 7.52 2.61 1.46
N GLN A 66 8.62 2.46 2.21
CA GLN A 66 8.61 1.78 3.52
C GLN A 66 7.66 2.48 4.50
N SER A 67 7.75 3.82 4.61
CA SER A 67 6.86 4.61 5.47
C SER A 67 5.41 4.50 5.02
N GLN A 68 5.14 4.51 3.71
CA GLN A 68 3.80 4.35 3.17
C GLN A 68 3.21 2.97 3.47
N SER A 69 4.00 1.91 3.38
CA SER A 69 3.58 0.54 3.75
C SER A 69 3.31 0.41 5.26
N GLN A 70 4.08 1.09 6.11
CA GLN A 70 3.81 1.12 7.55
C GLN A 70 2.49 1.83 7.87
N LEU A 71 2.25 3.00 7.26
CA LEU A 71 0.98 3.72 7.41
C LEU A 71 -0.21 2.89 6.95
N PHE A 72 -0.04 2.12 5.86
CA PHE A 72 -1.07 1.19 5.40
C PHE A 72 -1.38 0.12 6.47
N LEU A 73 -0.35 -0.51 7.03
CA LEU A 73 -0.48 -1.52 8.08
C LEU A 73 -1.20 -0.98 9.32
N GLU A 74 -0.86 0.24 9.74
CA GLU A 74 -1.53 0.92 10.85
C GLU A 74 -3.01 1.17 10.57
N ASN A 75 -3.34 1.64 9.37
CA ASN A 75 -4.71 1.87 8.95
C ASN A 75 -5.53 0.58 8.89
N LEU A 76 -4.96 -0.51 8.36
CA LEU A 76 -5.59 -1.81 8.31
C LEU A 76 -5.80 -2.38 9.72
N ASN A 77 -4.81 -2.25 10.60
CA ASN A 77 -4.93 -2.68 11.99
C ASN A 77 -6.00 -1.88 12.75
N ARG A 78 -6.10 -0.57 12.50
CA ARG A 78 -7.16 0.27 13.06
C ARG A 78 -8.54 -0.17 12.57
N LEU A 79 -8.71 -0.42 11.27
CA LEU A 79 -9.96 -0.93 10.69
C LEU A 79 -10.42 -2.21 11.41
N ILE A 80 -9.52 -3.18 11.57
CA ILE A 80 -9.80 -4.43 12.31
C ILE A 80 -10.19 -4.14 13.76
N GLY A 81 -9.52 -3.18 14.41
CA GLY A 81 -9.86 -2.74 15.76
C GLY A 81 -11.25 -2.14 15.87
N GLU A 82 -11.66 -1.33 14.90
CA GLU A 82 -13.01 -0.73 14.83
C GLU A 82 -14.09 -1.80 14.60
N MET A 83 -13.83 -2.80 13.75
CA MET A 83 -14.76 -3.94 13.56
C MET A 83 -15.02 -4.72 14.84
N LYS A 84 -14.06 -4.76 15.79
CA LYS A 84 -14.25 -5.43 17.09
C LYS A 84 -15.20 -4.70 18.03
N THR A 85 -15.49 -3.42 17.76
CA THR A 85 -16.36 -2.63 18.66
C THR A 85 -17.82 -3.02 18.58
N GLY A 86 -18.26 -3.66 17.49
CA GLY A 86 -19.60 -4.24 17.39
C GLY A 86 -19.81 -5.05 16.11
N PRO A 87 -20.50 -6.21 16.18
CA PRO A 87 -20.67 -7.14 15.07
C PRO A 87 -21.67 -6.67 13.99
N LEU A 88 -22.11 -5.41 14.07
CA LEU A 88 -23.01 -4.78 13.11
C LEU A 88 -22.38 -3.55 12.44
N TYR A 89 -21.20 -3.11 12.85
CA TYR A 89 -20.56 -1.93 12.28
C TYR A 89 -19.45 -2.32 11.30
N PHE A 90 -19.59 -1.89 10.04
CA PHE A 90 -18.59 -2.11 9.00
C PHE A 90 -17.86 -0.80 8.68
N PRO A 91 -16.70 -0.52 9.30
CA PRO A 91 -15.91 0.68 9.07
C PRO A 91 -15.28 0.72 7.67
N SER A 92 -14.86 1.92 7.23
CA SER A 92 -14.14 2.11 5.96
C SER A 92 -12.64 2.18 6.17
N LEU A 93 -11.88 1.56 5.26
CA LEU A 93 -10.42 1.68 5.26
C LEU A 93 -10.02 3.11 4.92
N ALA A 94 -9.14 3.70 5.73
CA ALA A 94 -8.63 5.03 5.48
C ALA A 94 -7.93 5.12 4.10
N PRO A 95 -8.07 6.25 3.39
CA PRO A 95 -7.40 6.43 2.12
C PRO A 95 -5.88 6.40 2.32
N ASN A 96 -5.17 5.69 1.44
CA ASN A 96 -3.73 5.71 1.39
C ASN A 96 -3.30 5.92 -0.06
N SER A 97 -2.39 6.85 -0.30
CA SER A 97 -1.84 7.08 -1.64
C SER A 97 -0.92 5.92 -2.00
N GLN A 98 -1.00 5.38 -3.21
CA GLN A 98 -0.07 4.36 -3.71
C GLN A 98 1.16 4.96 -4.43
N GLN A 99 1.21 6.29 -4.58
CA GLN A 99 2.08 6.93 -5.56
C GLN A 99 3.58 6.63 -5.38
N HIS A 100 4.09 6.47 -4.15
CA HIS A 100 5.50 6.12 -3.96
C HIS A 100 5.82 4.68 -4.35
N LEU A 101 4.91 3.75 -4.08
CA LEU A 101 5.03 2.35 -4.50
C LEU A 101 5.01 2.23 -6.04
N GLU A 102 4.07 2.89 -6.71
CA GLU A 102 3.99 2.89 -8.18
C GLU A 102 5.26 3.47 -8.82
N ARG A 103 5.73 4.61 -8.31
CA ARG A 103 6.99 5.21 -8.76
C ARG A 103 8.16 4.26 -8.51
N LEU A 104 8.17 3.56 -7.38
CA LEU A 104 9.24 2.63 -7.03
C LEU A 104 9.25 1.41 -7.94
N SER A 105 8.09 0.82 -8.24
CA SER A 105 7.96 -0.28 -9.21
C SER A 105 8.52 0.14 -10.57
N ASN A 106 8.20 1.34 -11.04
CA ASN A 106 8.74 1.87 -12.29
C ASN A 106 10.28 2.03 -12.29
N LEU A 107 10.87 2.42 -11.16
CA LEU A 107 12.33 2.48 -11.04
C LEU A 107 12.96 1.10 -10.96
N LEU A 108 12.36 0.19 -10.19
CA LEU A 108 12.89 -1.16 -10.01
C LEU A 108 12.87 -1.95 -11.32
N ASN A 109 11.89 -1.70 -12.19
CA ASN A 109 11.80 -2.28 -13.52
C ASN A 109 12.66 -1.57 -14.59
N ASN A 110 13.43 -0.54 -14.21
CA ASN A 110 14.31 0.18 -15.12
C ASN A 110 15.73 -0.38 -15.08
N GLU A 111 16.23 -0.85 -16.24
CA GLU A 111 17.57 -1.43 -16.41
C GLU A 111 18.69 -0.51 -15.92
N ASP A 112 18.56 0.81 -16.14
CA ASP A 112 19.53 1.81 -15.69
C ASP A 112 19.70 1.82 -14.15
N TYR A 113 18.63 1.54 -13.41
CA TYR A 113 18.65 1.50 -11.95
C TYR A 113 19.14 0.15 -11.45
N PHE A 114 18.83 -0.92 -12.17
CA PHE A 114 19.37 -2.24 -11.91
C PHE A 114 20.89 -2.29 -12.08
N GLU A 115 21.41 -1.82 -13.22
CA GLU A 115 22.85 -1.76 -13.48
C GLU A 115 23.56 -0.92 -12.41
N ALA A 116 23.05 0.29 -12.12
CA ALA A 116 23.62 1.16 -11.10
C ALA A 116 23.59 0.53 -9.70
N TYR A 117 22.59 -0.30 -9.40
CA TYR A 117 22.53 -1.05 -8.13
C TYR A 117 23.59 -2.15 -8.09
N ILE A 118 23.72 -2.96 -9.15
CA ILE A 118 24.70 -4.04 -9.22
C ILE A 118 26.13 -3.49 -9.21
N ASP A 119 26.39 -2.36 -9.88
CA ASP A 119 27.69 -1.70 -9.87
C ASP A 119 28.07 -1.19 -8.47
N GLN A 120 27.08 -0.76 -7.68
CA GLN A 120 27.32 -0.24 -6.32
C GLN A 120 27.40 -1.34 -5.25
N PHE A 121 26.58 -2.39 -5.37
CA PHE A 121 26.40 -3.39 -4.32
C PHE A 121 26.87 -4.81 -4.69
N GLY A 122 27.26 -5.05 -5.94
CA GLY A 122 27.71 -6.36 -6.40
C GLY A 122 26.59 -7.28 -6.88
N GLN A 123 26.95 -8.25 -7.73
CA GLN A 123 26.01 -9.21 -8.32
C GLN A 123 25.39 -10.15 -7.30
N GLU A 124 26.06 -10.41 -6.19
CA GLU A 124 25.56 -11.20 -5.06
C GLU A 124 24.29 -10.61 -4.45
N ASN A 125 24.06 -9.30 -4.61
CA ASN A 125 22.87 -8.60 -4.10
C ASN A 125 21.71 -8.53 -5.11
N MET A 126 21.84 -9.18 -6.27
CA MET A 126 20.79 -9.25 -7.29
C MET A 126 19.49 -9.86 -6.74
N GLY A 127 19.59 -10.87 -5.88
CA GLY A 127 18.44 -11.48 -5.21
C GLY A 127 17.65 -10.46 -4.36
N ALA A 128 18.36 -9.62 -3.60
CA ALA A 128 17.74 -8.57 -2.80
C ALA A 128 16.99 -7.55 -3.68
N TYR A 129 17.56 -7.19 -4.83
CA TYR A 129 16.90 -6.30 -5.78
C TYR A 129 15.60 -6.90 -6.32
N HIS A 130 15.62 -8.15 -6.77
CA HIS A 130 14.42 -8.83 -7.27
C HIS A 130 13.35 -9.03 -6.19
N GLU A 131 13.76 -9.33 -4.95
CA GLU A 131 12.83 -9.44 -3.82
C GLU A 131 12.20 -8.09 -3.45
N MET A 132 12.93 -6.98 -3.60
CA MET A 132 12.34 -5.64 -3.49
C MET A 132 11.28 -5.40 -4.56
N THR A 133 11.57 -5.71 -5.83
CA THR A 133 10.60 -5.58 -6.94
C THR A 133 9.35 -6.40 -6.65
N SER A 134 9.52 -7.67 -6.32
CA SER A 134 8.43 -8.59 -5.97
C SER A 134 7.59 -8.07 -4.79
N SER A 135 8.23 -7.49 -3.77
CA SER A 135 7.52 -6.93 -2.63
C SER A 135 6.72 -5.68 -2.97
N VAL A 136 7.25 -4.80 -3.82
CA VAL A 136 6.54 -3.60 -4.28
C VAL A 136 5.33 -3.99 -5.14
N ASP A 137 5.51 -4.91 -6.08
CA ASP A 137 4.43 -5.40 -6.93
C ASP A 137 3.33 -6.07 -6.11
N PHE A 138 3.71 -6.84 -5.08
CA PHE A 138 2.77 -7.37 -4.10
C PHE A 138 1.94 -6.27 -3.44
N PHE A 139 2.56 -5.19 -2.92
CA PHE A 139 1.82 -4.13 -2.23
C PHE A 139 0.84 -3.40 -3.15
N ILE A 140 1.25 -3.13 -4.39
CA ILE A 140 0.40 -2.45 -5.38
C ILE A 140 -0.82 -3.32 -5.72
N ALA A 141 -0.58 -4.59 -6.04
CA ALA A 141 -1.64 -5.53 -6.39
C ALA A 141 -2.60 -5.75 -5.21
N GLN A 142 -2.04 -6.00 -4.03
CA GLN A 142 -2.85 -6.36 -2.87
C GLN A 142 -3.65 -5.19 -2.29
N ASP A 143 -3.19 -3.94 -2.37
CA ASP A 143 -4.00 -2.81 -1.90
C ASP A 143 -5.20 -2.60 -2.85
N LYS A 144 -5.01 -2.81 -4.15
CA LYS A 144 -6.12 -2.80 -5.12
C LYS A 144 -7.13 -3.91 -4.82
N ASP A 145 -6.67 -5.14 -4.65
CA ASP A 145 -7.54 -6.29 -4.38
C ASP A 145 -8.28 -6.13 -3.04
N LEU A 146 -7.59 -5.63 -2.01
CA LEU A 146 -8.20 -5.34 -0.71
C LEU A 146 -9.31 -4.29 -0.83
N ARG A 147 -9.07 -3.20 -1.56
CA ARG A 147 -10.08 -2.14 -1.73
C ARG A 147 -11.32 -2.66 -2.44
N GLN A 148 -11.14 -3.49 -3.48
CA GLN A 148 -12.26 -4.11 -4.19
C GLN A 148 -13.04 -5.06 -3.29
N LEU A 149 -12.34 -5.89 -2.50
CA LEU A 149 -12.95 -6.80 -1.54
C LEU A 149 -13.77 -6.03 -0.50
N LEU A 150 -13.20 -4.97 0.08
CA LEU A 150 -13.87 -4.16 1.11
C LEU A 150 -15.10 -3.44 0.55
N ALA A 151 -14.99 -2.84 -0.64
CA ALA A 151 -16.13 -2.17 -1.27
C ALA A 151 -17.28 -3.15 -1.53
N ALA A 152 -16.99 -4.33 -2.10
CA ALA A 152 -18.00 -5.35 -2.35
C ALA A 152 -18.65 -5.86 -1.05
N ALA A 153 -17.85 -6.07 0.00
CA ALA A 153 -18.35 -6.50 1.30
C ALA A 153 -19.24 -5.45 1.97
N GLN A 154 -18.87 -4.17 1.87
CA GLN A 154 -19.68 -3.05 2.39
C GLN A 154 -21.02 -2.94 1.67
N ASP A 155 -21.02 -3.05 0.33
CA ASP A 155 -22.25 -3.02 -0.46
C ASP A 155 -23.19 -4.18 -0.09
N GLU A 156 -22.64 -5.39 0.09
CA GLU A 156 -23.42 -6.55 0.50
C GLU A 156 -23.97 -6.40 1.93
N ASP A 157 -23.16 -5.92 2.87
CA ASP A 157 -23.54 -5.66 4.25
C ASP A 157 -24.70 -4.63 4.32
N LEU A 158 -24.58 -3.51 3.60
CA LEU A 158 -25.65 -2.50 3.51
C LEU A 158 -26.94 -3.09 2.94
N LYS A 159 -26.84 -3.89 1.88
CA LYS A 159 -28.01 -4.55 1.26
C LYS A 159 -28.69 -5.50 2.24
N ARG A 160 -27.93 -6.35 2.94
CA ARG A 160 -28.48 -7.31 3.91
C ARG A 160 -29.15 -6.61 5.08
N LYS A 161 -28.54 -5.55 5.61
CA LYS A 161 -29.12 -4.73 6.68
C LYS A 161 -30.43 -4.08 6.24
N SER A 162 -30.49 -3.55 5.01
CA SER A 162 -31.73 -3.01 4.45
C SER A 162 -32.83 -4.07 4.31
N VAL A 163 -32.49 -5.28 3.84
CA VAL A 163 -33.44 -6.40 3.78
C VAL A 163 -33.94 -6.78 5.16
N TYR A 164 -33.05 -6.88 6.15
CA TYR A 164 -33.43 -7.16 7.53
C TYR A 164 -34.41 -6.12 8.08
N LEU A 165 -34.11 -4.82 7.91
CA LEU A 165 -35.02 -3.75 8.35
C LEU A 165 -36.38 -3.83 7.64
N SER A 166 -36.40 -4.13 6.35
CA SER A 166 -37.65 -4.33 5.61
C SER A 166 -38.46 -5.51 6.17
N MET A 167 -37.80 -6.61 6.54
CA MET A 167 -38.46 -7.76 7.16
C MET A 167 -39.04 -7.38 8.54
N VAL A 168 -38.28 -6.65 9.35
CA VAL A 168 -38.74 -6.18 10.66
C VAL A 168 -39.98 -5.29 10.51
N TYR A 169 -39.99 -4.35 9.57
CA TYR A 169 -41.15 -3.48 9.37
C TYR A 169 -42.40 -4.22 8.88
N ASP A 170 -42.23 -5.19 7.98
CA ASP A 170 -43.33 -6.04 7.56
C ASP A 170 -43.88 -6.87 8.74
N LEU A 171 -43.00 -7.41 9.58
CA LEU A 171 -43.39 -8.13 10.81
C LEU A 171 -44.09 -7.22 11.84
N LEU A 172 -43.63 -5.97 12.00
CA LEU A 172 -44.29 -4.97 12.84
C LEU A 172 -45.70 -4.62 12.33
N LYS A 173 -45.86 -4.52 11.01
CA LYS A 173 -47.17 -4.29 10.42
C LYS A 173 -48.10 -5.49 10.66
N ARG A 174 -47.65 -6.70 10.33
CA ARG A 174 -48.46 -7.92 10.50
C ARG A 174 -48.81 -8.19 11.96
N GLY A 175 -47.87 -8.00 12.89
CA GLY A 175 -48.18 -8.19 14.31
C GLY A 175 -49.15 -7.12 14.83
N SER A 176 -49.14 -5.90 14.30
CA SER A 176 -50.17 -4.88 14.62
C SER A 176 -51.57 -5.28 14.14
N GLU A 177 -51.67 -6.00 13.01
CA GLU A 177 -52.95 -6.56 12.53
C GLU A 177 -53.46 -7.65 13.49
N VAL A 178 -52.56 -8.49 14.02
CA VAL A 178 -52.90 -9.45 15.09
C VAL A 178 -53.34 -8.73 16.37
N LEU A 179 -52.77 -7.57 16.71
CA LEU A 179 -53.20 -6.80 17.88
C LEU A 179 -54.66 -6.34 17.80
N GLN A 180 -55.18 -6.07 16.59
CA GLN A 180 -56.59 -5.72 16.43
C GLN A 180 -57.50 -6.89 16.83
N LEU A 181 -57.04 -8.13 16.63
CA LEU A 181 -57.77 -9.35 17.02
C LEU A 181 -57.73 -9.61 18.53
N VAL A 182 -56.76 -9.05 19.27
CA VAL A 182 -56.70 -9.15 20.75
C VAL A 182 -58.01 -8.68 21.38
N SER A 183 -58.61 -7.62 20.84
CA SER A 183 -59.88 -7.05 21.32
C SER A 183 -61.09 -7.95 21.08
N ILE A 184 -60.96 -8.94 20.20
CA ILE A 184 -62.04 -9.83 19.75
C ILE A 184 -61.91 -11.22 20.40
N THR A 185 -60.70 -11.79 20.44
CA THR A 185 -60.47 -13.19 20.86
C THR A 185 -59.57 -13.37 22.07
N GLY A 186 -58.80 -12.34 22.48
CA GLY A 186 -58.17 -12.23 23.79
C GLY A 186 -57.32 -13.41 24.30
N THR A 187 -56.76 -14.24 23.42
CA THR A 187 -55.95 -15.40 23.82
C THR A 187 -54.68 -14.98 24.57
N GLU A 188 -54.09 -15.90 25.34
CA GLU A 188 -52.82 -15.67 26.04
C GLU A 188 -51.72 -15.22 25.06
N GLY A 189 -51.69 -15.79 23.85
CA GLY A 189 -50.70 -15.45 22.82
C GLY A 189 -50.87 -14.02 22.31
N HIS A 190 -52.13 -13.58 22.14
CA HIS A 190 -52.46 -12.21 21.78
C HIS A 190 -52.02 -11.21 22.87
N GLN A 191 -52.21 -11.55 24.15
CA GLN A 191 -51.76 -10.69 25.25
C GLN A 191 -50.23 -10.58 25.34
N GLU A 192 -49.51 -11.68 25.13
CA GLU A 192 -48.04 -11.67 25.13
C GLU A 192 -47.49 -10.86 23.96
N ILE A 193 -48.08 -10.99 22.75
CA ILE A 193 -47.76 -10.14 21.60
C ILE A 193 -47.96 -8.67 21.96
N LYS A 194 -49.09 -8.30 22.58
CA LYS A 194 -49.36 -6.92 23.03
C LYS A 194 -48.30 -6.40 24.00
N SER A 195 -47.92 -7.21 24.99
CA SER A 195 -46.87 -6.87 25.95
C SER A 195 -45.53 -6.56 25.27
N ILE A 196 -45.14 -7.38 24.29
CA ILE A 196 -43.91 -7.18 23.51
C ILE A 196 -44.00 -5.87 22.70
N TYR A 197 -45.13 -5.60 22.04
CA TYR A 197 -45.33 -4.35 21.28
C TYR A 197 -45.25 -3.10 22.16
N ASP A 198 -45.94 -3.12 23.31
CA ASP A 198 -45.94 -2.00 24.26
C ASP A 198 -44.51 -1.73 24.75
N ALA A 199 -43.75 -2.79 25.10
CA ALA A 199 -42.36 -2.67 25.51
C ALA A 199 -41.46 -2.14 24.39
N TYR A 200 -41.60 -2.67 23.17
CA TYR A 200 -40.85 -2.23 21.99
C TYR A 200 -41.09 -0.76 21.66
N HIS A 201 -42.33 -0.26 21.69
CA HIS A 201 -42.57 1.14 21.40
C HIS A 201 -42.17 2.09 22.54
N SER A 202 -42.16 1.62 23.79
CA SER A 202 -41.80 2.46 24.95
C SER A 202 -40.33 2.87 25.00
N GLN A 203 -39.43 2.10 24.39
CA GLN A 203 -37.98 2.33 24.42
C GLN A 203 -37.42 2.64 23.02
N PHE A 204 -38.29 2.89 22.04
CA PHE A 204 -37.90 3.03 20.65
C PHE A 204 -37.11 4.33 20.43
N ALA A 205 -35.86 4.20 19.97
CA ALA A 205 -34.98 5.34 19.72
C ALA A 205 -34.71 5.57 18.23
N SER A 206 -34.50 4.51 17.44
CA SER A 206 -34.11 4.64 16.04
C SER A 206 -34.63 3.49 15.17
N TYR A 207 -35.04 3.85 13.95
CA TYR A 207 -35.45 2.93 12.90
C TYR A 207 -34.26 2.15 12.32
N GLU A 208 -33.04 2.66 12.46
CA GLU A 208 -31.82 2.09 11.89
C GLU A 208 -31.07 1.17 12.86
N ASP A 209 -31.51 1.07 14.12
CA ASP A 209 -30.84 0.24 15.13
C ASP A 209 -31.26 -1.23 15.00
N LEU A 210 -30.46 -1.99 14.26
CA LEU A 210 -30.68 -3.43 14.05
C LEU A 210 -30.68 -4.22 15.36
N ALA A 211 -29.76 -3.90 16.29
CA ALA A 211 -29.67 -4.60 17.56
C ALA A 211 -30.91 -4.36 18.43
N TYR A 212 -31.46 -3.14 18.36
CA TYR A 212 -32.71 -2.80 19.02
C TYR A 212 -33.87 -3.66 18.51
N HIS A 213 -34.09 -3.71 17.20
CA HIS A 213 -35.14 -4.54 16.59
C HIS A 213 -34.99 -6.01 16.96
N GLN A 214 -33.76 -6.50 16.92
CA GLN A 214 -33.46 -7.89 17.26
C GLN A 214 -33.81 -8.21 18.72
N ASN A 215 -33.37 -7.39 19.66
CA ASN A 215 -33.44 -7.70 21.08
C ASN A 215 -34.78 -7.35 21.73
N PHE A 216 -35.50 -6.35 21.21
CA PHE A 216 -36.76 -5.88 21.80
C PHE A 216 -38.01 -6.35 21.04
N PHE A 217 -37.86 -6.87 19.82
CA PHE A 217 -39.00 -7.35 19.03
C PHE A 217 -38.82 -8.79 18.54
N ILE A 218 -37.79 -9.05 17.74
CA ILE A 218 -37.64 -10.35 17.05
C ILE A 218 -37.41 -11.50 18.03
N LYS A 219 -36.40 -11.40 18.92
CA LYS A 219 -36.12 -12.43 19.93
C LYS A 219 -37.28 -12.64 20.89
N PRO A 220 -37.87 -11.60 21.52
CA PRO A 220 -39.01 -11.78 22.41
C PRO A 220 -40.20 -12.50 21.76
N MET A 221 -40.50 -12.22 20.48
CA MET A 221 -41.55 -12.92 19.74
C MET A 221 -41.23 -14.41 19.58
N LEU A 222 -39.98 -14.75 19.22
CA LEU A 222 -39.54 -16.14 19.12
C LEU A 222 -39.60 -16.87 20.46
N GLU A 223 -39.07 -16.26 21.51
CA GLU A 223 -38.88 -16.90 22.81
C GLU A 223 -40.18 -16.99 23.60
N LYS A 224 -41.01 -15.95 23.59
CA LYS A 224 -42.20 -15.87 24.45
C LYS A 224 -43.49 -16.28 23.74
N VAL A 225 -43.65 -15.90 22.47
CA VAL A 225 -44.89 -16.20 21.74
C VAL A 225 -44.78 -17.57 21.08
N PHE A 226 -43.84 -17.77 20.16
CA PHE A 226 -43.83 -18.97 19.33
C PHE A 226 -43.38 -20.25 20.06
N VAL A 227 -42.53 -20.15 21.08
CA VAL A 227 -42.09 -21.32 21.86
C VAL A 227 -43.13 -21.73 22.91
N HIS A 228 -43.77 -20.77 23.58
CA HIS A 228 -44.61 -21.05 24.75
C HIS A 228 -46.11 -20.99 24.51
N VAL A 229 -46.60 -20.10 23.64
CA VAL A 229 -48.03 -19.75 23.62
C VAL A 229 -48.69 -19.97 22.24
N GLY A 230 -47.93 -19.82 21.15
CA GLY A 230 -48.44 -19.82 19.77
C GLY A 230 -48.60 -21.18 19.10
N LYS A 231 -48.54 -22.30 19.82
CA LYS A 231 -48.59 -23.65 19.20
C LYS A 231 -49.96 -24.05 18.65
N GLU A 232 -51.02 -23.41 19.13
CA GLU A 232 -52.40 -23.76 18.79
C GLU A 232 -53.12 -22.69 17.96
N ASP A 233 -52.50 -21.51 17.76
CA ASP A 233 -53.08 -20.40 17.00
C ASP A 233 -52.49 -20.35 15.58
N PRO A 234 -53.26 -20.67 14.53
CA PRO A 234 -52.77 -20.72 13.15
C PRO A 234 -52.21 -19.39 12.64
N VAL A 235 -52.78 -18.27 13.08
CA VAL A 235 -52.38 -16.92 12.65
C VAL A 235 -51.02 -16.59 13.23
N VAL A 236 -50.81 -16.93 14.51
CA VAL A 236 -49.52 -16.77 15.18
C VAL A 236 -48.48 -17.72 14.57
N LEU A 237 -48.87 -18.96 14.26
CA LEU A 237 -47.96 -19.97 13.69
C LEU A 237 -47.44 -19.58 12.30
N GLU A 238 -48.26 -18.94 11.47
CA GLU A 238 -47.87 -18.41 10.15
C GLU A 238 -46.73 -17.38 10.25
N LEU A 239 -46.79 -16.50 11.25
CA LEU A 239 -45.76 -15.47 11.47
C LEU A 239 -44.42 -16.07 11.93
N SER A 240 -44.43 -17.22 12.58
CA SER A 240 -43.23 -17.83 13.19
C SER A 240 -42.10 -18.05 12.18
N THR A 241 -42.42 -18.42 10.93
CA THR A 241 -41.43 -18.64 9.87
C THR A 241 -40.74 -17.32 9.50
N ALA A 242 -41.49 -16.24 9.34
CA ALA A 242 -40.95 -14.93 8.98
C ALA A 242 -40.06 -14.34 10.09
N PHE A 243 -40.44 -14.51 11.36
CA PHE A 243 -39.59 -14.14 12.51
C PHE A 243 -38.30 -14.94 12.57
N LYS A 244 -38.35 -16.27 12.34
CA LYS A 244 -37.15 -17.11 12.25
C LYS A 244 -36.23 -16.66 11.12
N SER A 245 -36.78 -16.35 9.95
CA SER A 245 -36.01 -15.84 8.82
C SER A 245 -35.32 -14.51 9.15
N ALA A 246 -36.02 -13.56 9.79
CA ALA A 246 -35.43 -12.29 10.21
C ALA A 246 -34.31 -12.50 11.24
N HIS A 247 -34.53 -13.36 12.24
CA HIS A 247 -33.53 -13.71 13.24
C HIS A 247 -32.28 -14.35 12.63
N ASN A 248 -32.47 -15.29 11.69
CA ASN A 248 -31.36 -15.94 11.00
C ASN A 248 -30.57 -14.95 10.17
N LEU A 249 -31.23 -14.07 9.41
CA LEU A 249 -30.56 -13.04 8.63
C LEU A 249 -29.73 -12.09 9.52
N TYR A 250 -30.26 -11.69 10.68
CA TYR A 250 -29.50 -10.90 11.64
C TYR A 250 -28.21 -11.62 12.09
N ARG A 251 -28.32 -12.92 12.43
CA ARG A 251 -27.16 -13.72 12.82
C ARG A 251 -26.16 -13.91 11.68
N GLU A 252 -26.63 -14.05 10.45
CA GLU A 252 -25.77 -14.12 9.27
C GLU A 252 -24.99 -12.81 9.09
N ILE A 253 -25.61 -11.65 9.28
CA ILE A 253 -24.93 -10.35 9.23
C ILE A 253 -23.79 -10.31 10.26
N GLU A 254 -24.06 -10.67 11.52
CA GLU A 254 -23.04 -10.72 12.56
C GLU A 254 -21.89 -11.69 12.20
N GLN A 255 -22.24 -12.89 11.73
CA GLN A 255 -21.27 -13.92 11.36
C GLN A 255 -20.36 -13.46 10.21
N GLN A 256 -20.92 -12.82 9.18
CA GLN A 256 -20.15 -12.31 8.05
C GLN A 256 -19.15 -11.23 8.46
N GLN A 257 -19.51 -10.35 9.41
CA GLN A 257 -18.57 -9.35 9.91
C GLN A 257 -17.41 -9.98 10.67
N ILE A 258 -17.68 -11.02 11.47
CA ILE A 258 -16.64 -11.80 12.17
C ILE A 258 -15.72 -12.51 11.18
N GLU A 259 -16.28 -13.11 10.13
CA GLU A 259 -15.51 -13.77 9.06
C GLU A 259 -14.63 -12.77 8.31
N MET A 260 -15.17 -11.60 7.96
CA MET A 260 -14.40 -10.54 7.31
C MET A 260 -13.27 -10.04 8.22
N GLN A 261 -13.55 -9.82 9.51
CA GLN A 261 -12.52 -9.42 10.48
C GLN A 261 -11.39 -10.45 10.57
N THR A 262 -11.72 -11.74 10.56
CA THR A 262 -10.75 -12.84 10.58
C THR A 262 -9.88 -12.81 9.33
N ARG A 263 -10.51 -12.71 8.15
CA ARG A 263 -9.80 -12.62 6.86
C ARG A 263 -8.88 -11.41 6.79
N LEU A 264 -9.30 -10.25 7.29
CA LEU A 264 -8.46 -9.04 7.33
C LEU A 264 -7.29 -9.20 8.30
N THR A 265 -7.47 -9.93 9.41
CA THR A 265 -6.38 -10.22 10.36
C THR A 265 -5.31 -11.10 9.72
N GLU A 266 -5.72 -12.16 9.01
CA GLU A 266 -4.79 -13.01 8.26
C GLU A 266 -4.03 -12.21 7.19
N LEU A 267 -4.74 -11.35 6.44
CA LEU A 267 -4.15 -10.49 5.44
C LEU A 267 -3.13 -9.50 6.06
N LEU A 268 -3.45 -8.92 7.22
CA LEU A 268 -2.55 -8.02 7.94
C LEU A 268 -1.21 -8.70 8.25
N ASP A 269 -1.23 -9.97 8.67
CA ASP A 269 -0.02 -10.71 8.98
C ASP A 269 0.82 -11.02 7.74
N VAL A 270 0.17 -11.36 6.60
CA VAL A 270 0.86 -11.50 5.31
C VAL A 270 1.54 -10.19 4.91
N TYR A 271 0.84 -9.06 5.05
CA TYR A 271 1.41 -7.74 4.75
C TYR A 271 2.58 -7.39 5.67
N LYS A 272 2.49 -7.67 6.98
CA LYS A 272 3.59 -7.43 7.93
C LYS A 272 4.83 -8.21 7.55
N ASN A 273 4.67 -9.49 7.24
CA ASN A 273 5.78 -10.35 6.82
C ASN A 273 6.42 -9.83 5.54
N ARG A 274 5.61 -9.42 4.55
CA ARG A 274 6.14 -8.83 3.31
C ARG A 274 6.83 -7.49 3.54
N ALA A 275 6.31 -6.64 4.43
CA ALA A 275 6.92 -5.35 4.79
C ALA A 275 8.26 -5.53 5.50
N GLN A 276 8.37 -6.53 6.38
CA GLN A 276 9.64 -6.89 7.01
C GLN A 276 10.65 -7.38 5.99
N LEU A 277 10.26 -8.26 5.07
CA LEU A 277 11.13 -8.71 3.99
C LEU A 277 11.60 -7.53 3.13
N PHE A 278 10.69 -6.67 2.69
CA PHE A 278 11.03 -5.47 1.93
C PHE A 278 12.03 -4.58 2.68
N HIS A 279 11.84 -4.41 4.00
CA HIS A 279 12.76 -3.63 4.82
C HIS A 279 14.16 -4.24 4.88
N GLN A 280 14.25 -5.56 5.06
CA GLN A 280 15.53 -6.29 5.11
C GLN A 280 16.28 -6.21 3.77
N GLN A 281 15.60 -6.42 2.66
CA GLN A 281 16.22 -6.40 1.32
C GLN A 281 16.63 -4.98 0.89
N ALA A 282 16.01 -3.95 1.49
CA ALA A 282 16.33 -2.56 1.24
C ALA A 282 17.53 -2.01 2.03
N LEU A 283 18.04 -2.74 3.04
CA LEU A 283 19.15 -2.29 3.89
C LEU A 283 20.38 -1.80 3.12
N PRO A 284 20.85 -2.49 2.05
CA PRO A 284 22.01 -2.02 1.29
C PRO A 284 21.83 -0.59 0.75
N ILE A 285 20.60 -0.25 0.34
CA ILE A 285 20.30 1.09 -0.20
C ILE A 285 20.14 2.11 0.92
N THR A 286 19.47 1.75 2.01
CA THR A 286 19.10 2.71 3.06
C THR A 286 20.24 3.05 4.00
N GLU A 287 21.17 2.13 4.28
CA GLU A 287 22.33 2.35 5.18
C GLU A 287 23.50 3.09 4.49
N THR A 288 23.72 2.82 3.20
CA THR A 288 24.81 3.45 2.43
C THR A 288 24.54 4.94 2.14
N LEU A 289 23.27 5.34 2.19
CA LEU A 289 22.84 6.72 2.00
C LEU A 289 22.80 7.54 3.30
N SER A 290 22.67 6.92 4.47
CA SER A 290 22.78 7.64 5.75
C SER A 290 24.22 8.02 6.08
N SER A 291 25.19 7.20 5.70
CA SER A 291 26.63 7.48 5.92
C SER A 291 27.20 8.56 4.99
N SER A 292 26.68 8.68 3.77
CA SER A 292 27.13 9.70 2.79
C SER A 292 26.58 11.11 3.09
N ASP A 293 25.42 11.23 3.73
CA ASP A 293 24.88 12.52 4.18
C ASP A 293 25.65 13.09 5.40
N GLU A 294 26.21 12.24 6.27
CA GLU A 294 27.05 12.67 7.40
C GLU A 294 28.43 13.21 6.96
N GLU A 295 29.05 12.63 5.93
CA GLU A 295 30.30 13.15 5.37
C GLU A 295 30.11 14.46 4.59
N GLY A 296 28.96 14.63 3.94
CA GLY A 296 28.58 15.88 3.27
C GLY A 296 28.38 17.06 4.24
N GLY A 297 27.92 16.79 5.46
CA GLY A 297 27.73 17.78 6.53
C GLY A 297 29.05 18.36 7.08
N LYS A 298 30.14 17.58 7.11
CA LYS A 298 31.45 18.04 7.62
C LYS A 298 32.23 18.92 6.63
N LYS A 299 31.90 18.91 5.32
CA LYS A 299 32.63 19.69 4.29
C LYS A 299 32.00 21.06 3.95
N ARG A 300 30.94 21.49 4.63
CA ARG A 300 30.37 22.86 4.50
C ARG A 300 30.84 23.84 5.59
N LYS A 301 32.13 23.83 5.95
CA LYS A 301 32.76 25.06 6.50
C LYS A 301 33.03 26.00 5.34
N ARG A 302 32.17 27.01 5.17
CA ARG A 302 32.34 28.11 4.20
C ARG A 302 33.75 28.68 4.35
N LYS A 303 34.61 28.51 3.34
CA LYS A 303 35.83 29.33 3.23
C LYS A 303 35.38 30.79 3.07
N PRO A 304 35.95 31.75 3.82
CA PRO A 304 35.63 33.16 3.63
C PRO A 304 35.97 33.54 2.18
N LYS A 305 35.05 34.26 1.52
CA LYS A 305 35.32 34.88 0.22
C LYS A 305 36.52 35.82 0.37
N PRO A 306 37.50 35.80 -0.57
CA PRO A 306 38.56 36.80 -0.55
C PRO A 306 37.96 38.19 -0.76
N PRO A 307 38.51 39.24 -0.13
CA PRO A 307 38.06 40.61 -0.37
C PRO A 307 38.36 41.00 -1.81
N PHE A 308 37.38 41.64 -2.46
CA PHE A 308 37.55 42.28 -3.74
C PHE A 308 38.68 43.33 -3.65
N PRO A 309 39.59 43.41 -4.64
CA PRO A 309 40.52 44.52 -4.71
C PRO A 309 39.75 45.80 -5.07
N SER A 310 39.74 46.74 -4.14
CA SER A 310 39.28 48.11 -4.33
C SER A 310 40.13 48.80 -5.39
N PHE A 311 39.47 49.27 -6.45
CA PHE A 311 40.01 50.23 -7.40
C PHE A 311 40.46 51.48 -6.65
N LEU A 312 41.74 51.85 -6.81
CA LEU A 312 42.25 53.18 -6.50
C LEU A 312 42.54 53.86 -7.84
N LEU A 313 41.59 54.68 -8.27
CA LEU A 313 41.81 55.77 -9.21
C LEU A 313 42.68 56.81 -8.49
N VAL A 314 43.85 57.11 -9.06
CA VAL A 314 44.59 58.33 -8.76
C VAL A 314 44.78 59.05 -10.09
N PHE A 315 44.36 60.32 -10.09
CA PHE A 315 44.56 61.30 -11.16
C PHE A 315 46.03 61.55 -11.44
#